data_AF-A0A7K6AG31-F1
#
_entry.id   AF-A0A7K6AG31-F1
#
_cell.length_a   1.000
_cell.length_b   1.000
_cell.length_c   1.000
_cell.angle_alpha   90.00
_cell.angle_beta   90.00
_cell.angle_gamma   90.00
#
_symmetry.space_group_name_H-M   'P 1'
#
loop_
_entity.id
_entity.type
_entity.pdbx_description
1 polymer ?
#
loop_
_entity_poly.entity_id
_entity_poly.type
_entity_poly.pdbx_seq_one_letter_code
_entity_poly.pdbx_strand_id
1 'polypeptide(L)'
;AVTAVSPQAGPACRVAQTLAQYCVGANYAWATAEGLFLLRLLLSTSGRRCLPAFLLLGWGVPVLFVVPWVVLRYLYENEGCWERNEKPEVWWLIRCPILVAVAV
;
A
#
# COMPACT_ATOMS: atom_id res chain seq x y z
N ALA A 1 14.46 26.22 -2.27
CA ALA A 1 13.40 26.37 -1.26
C ALA A 1 12.41 25.23 -1.44
N VAL A 2 12.48 24.22 -0.56
CA VAL A 2 11.44 23.19 -0.48
C VAL A 2 10.20 23.90 0.05
N THR A 3 9.11 23.84 -0.70
CA THR A 3 7.87 24.55 -0.39
C THR A 3 7.38 24.16 0.99
N ALA A 4 7.22 25.17 1.84
CA ALA A 4 6.62 25.05 3.17
C ALA A 4 5.20 24.50 3.01
N VAL A 5 4.99 23.24 3.38
CA VAL A 5 3.66 22.66 3.55
C VAL A 5 3.03 23.36 4.75
N SER A 6 2.12 24.28 4.47
CA SER A 6 1.40 25.07 5.47
C SER A 6 0.70 24.15 6.49
N PRO A 7 0.74 24.45 7.81
CA PRO A 7 0.31 23.50 8.85
C PRO A 7 -1.22 23.37 9.01
N GLN A 8 -2.03 23.85 8.05
CA GLN A 8 -3.50 23.84 8.13
C GLN A 8 -4.19 23.56 6.76
N ALA A 9 -3.78 22.49 6.07
CA ALA A 9 -4.21 22.22 4.69
C ALA A 9 -5.34 21.19 4.55
N GLY A 10 -6.53 21.47 5.10
CA GLY A 10 -7.82 20.85 4.72
C GLY A 10 -7.83 19.33 4.38
N PRO A 11 -8.74 18.85 3.51
CA PRO A 11 -8.77 17.45 3.08
C PRO A 11 -7.55 17.04 2.24
N ALA A 12 -6.79 18.00 1.69
CA ALA A 12 -5.66 17.75 0.80
C ALA A 12 -4.51 17.00 1.48
N CYS A 13 -4.22 17.32 2.74
CA CYS A 13 -3.18 16.63 3.51
C CYS A 13 -3.49 15.14 3.70
N ARG A 14 -4.78 14.81 3.93
CA ARG A 14 -5.25 13.42 4.12
C ARG A 14 -5.17 12.62 2.82
N VAL A 15 -5.47 13.28 1.70
CA VAL A 15 -5.32 12.69 0.36
C VAL A 15 -3.84 12.43 0.06
N ALA A 16 -2.95 13.38 0.36
CA ALA A 16 -1.51 13.20 0.18
C ALA A 16 -0.97 12.04 1.03
N GLN A 17 -1.38 11.95 2.30
CA GLN A 17 -0.99 10.86 3.19
C GLN A 17 -1.51 9.50 2.69
N THR A 18 -2.76 9.45 2.24
CA THR A 18 -3.37 8.23 1.67
C THR A 18 -2.63 7.79 0.41
N LEU A 19 -2.29 8.73 -0.47
CA LEU A 19 -1.53 8.46 -1.70
C LEU A 19 -0.13 7.95 -1.38
N ALA A 20 0.55 8.53 -0.38
CA ALA A 20 1.87 8.07 0.05
C ALA A 20 1.82 6.61 0.53
N GLN A 21 0.83 6.26 1.36
CA GLN A 21 0.65 4.87 1.83
C GLN A 21 0.36 3.91 0.66
N TYR A 22 -0.47 4.32 -0.30
CA TYR A 22 -0.71 3.55 -1.51
C TYR A 22 0.54 3.34 -2.35
N CYS A 23 1.34 4.39 -2.57
CA CYS A 23 2.59 4.28 -3.32
C CYS A 23 3.58 3.32 -2.67
N VAL A 24 3.73 3.39 -1.34
CA VAL A 24 4.58 2.45 -0.59
C VAL A 24 4.06 1.02 -0.72
N GLY A 25 2.76 0.79 -0.49
CA GLY A 25 2.15 -0.52 -0.63
C GLY A 25 2.25 -1.09 -2.05
N ALA A 26 2.05 -0.26 -3.06
CA ALA A 26 2.22 -0.64 -4.46
C ALA A 26 3.66 -1.04 -4.79
N ASN A 27 4.65 -0.32 -4.28
CA ASN A 27 6.05 -0.66 -4.49
C ASN A 27 6.38 -2.07 -3.93
N TYR A 28 5.93 -2.38 -2.71
CA TYR A 28 6.10 -3.70 -2.13
C TYR A 28 5.32 -4.80 -2.88
N ALA A 29 4.06 -4.54 -3.24
CA ALA A 29 3.24 -5.51 -3.97
C ALA A 29 3.83 -5.83 -5.36
N TRP A 30 4.38 -4.82 -6.04
CA TRP A 30 5.09 -5.00 -7.30
C TRP A 30 6.38 -5.80 -7.15
N ALA A 31 7.19 -5.51 -6.12
CA ALA A 31 8.38 -6.31 -5.82
C ALA A 31 8.05 -7.79 -5.58
N THR A 32 7.00 -8.08 -4.80
CA THR A 32 6.52 -9.46 -4.58
C THR A 32 5.99 -10.09 -5.88
N ALA A 33 5.24 -9.35 -6.69
CA ALA A 33 4.72 -9.84 -7.96
C ALA A 33 5.84 -10.20 -8.95
N GLU A 34 6.89 -9.39 -9.03
CA GLU A 34 8.10 -9.68 -9.82
C GLU A 34 8.84 -10.91 -9.28
N GLY A 35 9.03 -11.01 -7.96
CA GLY A 35 9.67 -12.17 -7.32
C GLY A 35 8.93 -13.48 -7.61
N LEU A 36 7.60 -13.48 -7.49
CA LEU A 36 6.75 -14.64 -7.82
C LEU A 36 6.76 -14.96 -9.31
N PHE A 37 6.81 -13.96 -10.19
CA PHE A 37 6.90 -14.15 -11.63
C PHE A 37 8.22 -14.84 -12.01
N LEU A 38 9.34 -14.36 -11.48
CA LEU A 38 10.66 -14.97 -11.66
C LEU A 38 10.71 -16.39 -11.08
N LEU A 39 10.17 -16.61 -9.88
CA LEU A 39 10.12 -17.94 -9.26
C LEU A 39 9.30 -18.93 -10.11
N ARG A 40 8.18 -18.49 -10.70
CA ARG A 40 7.42 -19.33 -11.64
C ARG A 40 8.19 -19.64 -12.91
N LEU A 41 8.97 -18.71 -13.45
CA LEU A 41 9.81 -18.96 -14.62
C LEU A 41 10.92 -19.98 -14.32
N LEU A 42 11.48 -19.96 -13.11
CA LEU A 42 12.51 -20.91 -12.69
C LEU A 42 11.95 -22.31 -12.39
N LEU A 43 10.81 -22.38 -11.70
CA LEU A 43 10.19 -23.66 -11.30
C LEU A 43 9.34 -24.31 -12.40
N SER A 44 8.78 -23.51 -13.32
CA SER A 44 7.97 -24.01 -14.44
C SER A 44 8.69 -23.77 -15.76
N THR A 45 9.13 -24.86 -16.39
CA THR A 45 9.61 -24.89 -17.79
C THR A 45 8.49 -24.67 -18.83
N SER A 46 7.26 -24.32 -18.42
CA SER A 46 6.09 -24.31 -19.31
C SER A 46 5.36 -22.96 -19.34
N GLY A 47 5.83 -22.07 -20.23
CA GLY A 47 5.09 -21.43 -21.33
C GLY A 47 3.76 -20.69 -21.13
N ARG A 48 3.09 -20.68 -19.96
CA ARG A 48 1.82 -19.96 -19.78
C ARG A 48 2.03 -18.60 -19.13
N ARG A 49 2.10 -17.57 -19.97
CA ARG A 49 2.26 -16.16 -19.60
C ARG A 49 0.96 -15.58 -19.02
N CYS A 50 0.67 -15.83 -17.75
CA CYS A 50 -0.40 -15.12 -17.03
C CYS A 50 0.02 -13.71 -16.57
N LEU A 51 0.70 -12.94 -17.43
CA LEU A 51 1.10 -11.55 -17.17
C LEU A 51 -0.06 -10.66 -16.67
N PRO A 52 -1.29 -10.76 -17.21
CA PRO A 52 -2.41 -9.93 -16.73
C PRO A 52 -2.76 -10.18 -15.26
N ALA A 53 -2.64 -11.42 -14.79
CA ALA A 53 -2.94 -11.78 -13.41
C ALA A 53 -1.92 -11.18 -12.43
N PHE A 54 -0.63 -11.15 -12.81
CA PHE A 54 0.43 -10.52 -12.01
C PHE A 54 0.30 -8.99 -11.97
N LEU A 55 -0.12 -8.37 -13.09
CA LEU A 55 -0.42 -6.94 -13.15
C LEU A 55 -1.60 -6.57 -12.23
N LEU A 56 -2.67 -7.37 -12.24
CA LEU A 56 -3.81 -7.21 -11.33
C LEU A 56 -3.41 -7.39 -9.86
N LEU A 57 -2.47 -8.30 -9.57
CA LEU A 57 -1.95 -8.51 -8.22
C LEU A 57 -1.15 -7.31 -7.71
N GLY A 58 -0.23 -6.78 -8.51
CA GLY A 58 0.61 -5.63 -8.13
C GLY A 58 -0.20 -4.37 -7.82
N TRP A 59 -1.27 -4.10 -8.57
CA TRP A 59 -2.13 -2.92 -8.36
C TRP A 59 -3.31 -3.17 -7.43
N GLY A 60 -3.92 -4.35 -7.46
CA GLY A 60 -5.15 -4.64 -6.71
C GLY A 60 -4.91 -4.87 -5.23
N VAL A 61 -3.80 -5.52 -4.87
CA VAL A 61 -3.47 -5.81 -3.47
C VAL A 61 -3.28 -4.53 -2.64
N PRO A 62 -2.53 -3.51 -3.08
CA PRO A 62 -2.41 -2.24 -2.36
C PRO A 62 -3.76 -1.54 -2.13
N VAL A 63 -4.66 -1.54 -3.13
CA VAL A 63 -6.00 -0.94 -3.00
C VAL A 63 -6.79 -1.64 -1.90
N LEU A 64 -6.73 -2.98 -1.87
CA LEU A 64 -7.49 -3.81 -0.93
C LEU A 64 -7.10 -3.56 0.53
N PHE A 65 -5.86 -3.15 0.80
CA PHE A 65 -5.40 -2.80 2.14
C PHE A 65 -5.55 -1.31 2.49
N VAL A 66 -5.35 -0.42 1.52
CA VAL A 66 -5.46 1.02 1.74
C VAL A 66 -6.91 1.44 1.94
N VAL A 67 -7.87 0.87 1.20
CA VAL A 67 -9.30 1.26 1.31
C VAL A 67 -9.86 1.02 2.72
N PRO A 68 -9.75 -0.19 3.32
CA PRO A 68 -10.18 -0.41 4.69
C PRO A 68 -9.46 0.48 5.70
N TRP A 69 -8.17 0.75 5.51
CA TRP A 69 -7.41 1.65 6.39
C TRP A 69 -7.95 3.08 6.36
N VAL A 70 -8.24 3.62 5.18
CA VAL A 70 -8.83 4.96 5.01
C VAL A 70 -10.21 5.02 5.64
N VAL A 71 -11.06 4.01 5.42
CA VAL A 71 -12.41 3.96 6.01
C VAL A 71 -12.33 3.94 7.54
N LEU A 72 -11.44 3.11 8.10
CA LEU A 72 -11.26 3.00 9.55
C LEU A 72 -10.73 4.31 10.15
N ARG A 73 -9.78 4.97 9.49
CA ARG A 73 -9.29 6.30 9.90
C ARG A 73 -10.37 7.37 9.83
N TYR A 74 -11.18 7.37 8.77
CA TYR A 74 -12.27 8.32 8.61
C TYR A 74 -13.34 8.16 9.70
N LEU A 75 -13.67 6.93 10.08
CA LEU A 75 -14.70 6.65 11.09
C LEU A 75 -14.22 6.87 12.54
N TYR A 76 -12.97 6.52 12.86
CA TYR A 76 -12.50 6.49 14.25
C TYR A 76 -11.59 7.66 14.65
N GLU A 77 -10.87 8.28 13.71
CA GLU A 77 -9.84 9.29 14.00
C GLU A 77 -9.75 10.33 12.87
N ASN A 78 -10.80 11.14 12.72
CA ASN A 78 -10.88 12.18 11.69
C ASN A 78 -10.20 13.50 12.07
N GLU A 79 -9.18 13.45 12.93
CA GLU A 79 -8.47 14.60 13.47
C GLU A 79 -7.13 14.83 12.75
N GLY A 80 -6.82 16.09 12.42
CA GLY A 80 -5.58 16.47 11.75
C GLY A 80 -5.35 15.83 10.36
N CYS A 81 -4.08 15.49 10.08
CA CYS A 81 -3.56 14.98 8.81
C CYS A 81 -3.36 13.45 8.74
N TRP A 82 -3.90 12.68 9.69
CA TRP A 82 -3.69 11.21 9.79
C TRP A 82 -2.22 10.76 9.91
N GLU A 83 -1.31 11.64 10.35
CA GLU A 83 0.10 11.28 10.61
C GLU A 83 0.27 10.50 11.92
N ARG A 84 -0.58 10.72 12.92
CA ARG A 84 -0.42 10.16 14.25
C ARG A 84 -1.17 8.85 14.36
N ASN A 85 -0.47 7.75 14.60
CA ASN A 85 -1.06 6.42 14.76
C ASN A 85 -1.28 6.16 16.25
N GLU A 86 -2.42 6.60 16.78
CA GLU A 86 -2.73 6.47 18.21
C GLU A 86 -3.26 5.07 18.55
N LYS A 87 -3.97 4.42 17.61
CA LYS A 87 -4.41 3.03 17.74
C LYS A 87 -3.44 2.04 17.08
N PRO A 88 -2.82 1.11 17.84
CA PRO A 88 -1.89 0.12 17.29
C PRO A 88 -2.55 -0.85 16.30
N GLU A 89 -3.85 -1.11 16.45
CA GLU A 89 -4.63 -1.98 15.55
C GLU A 89 -4.71 -1.43 14.12
N VAL A 90 -4.95 -0.12 13.98
CA VAL A 90 -5.02 0.57 12.68
C VAL A 90 -3.64 0.64 12.01
N TRP A 91 -2.58 0.76 12.81
CA TRP A 91 -1.21 0.76 12.32
C TRP A 91 -0.76 -0.62 11.82
N TRP A 92 -1.14 -1.69 12.52
CA TRP A 92 -0.83 -3.06 12.10
C TRP A 92 -1.48 -3.43 10.76
N LEU A 93 -2.64 -2.85 10.44
CA LEU A 93 -3.33 -3.08 9.17
C LEU A 93 -2.50 -2.67 7.94
N ILE A 94 -1.76 -1.56 8.01
CA ILE A 94 -0.83 -1.12 6.94
C ILE A 94 0.51 -1.85 7.01
N ARG A 95 0.97 -2.22 8.20
CA ARG A 95 2.28 -2.83 8.39
C ARG A 95 2.31 -4.31 8.01
N CYS A 96 1.22 -5.04 8.23
CA CYS A 96 1.12 -6.46 7.92
C CYS A 96 1.37 -6.78 6.44
N PRO A 97 0.74 -6.08 5.46
CA PRO A 97 1.01 -6.30 4.04
C PRO A 97 2.48 -6.12 3.66
N ILE A 98 3.15 -5.11 4.24
CA ILE A 98 4.57 -4.83 3.99
C ILE A 98 5.45 -5.95 4.56
N LEU A 99 5.16 -6.41 5.78
CA LEU A 99 5.91 -7.51 6.41
C LEU A 99 5.76 -8.82 5.64
N VAL A 100 4.55 -9.12 5.16
CA VAL A 100 4.30 -10.29 4.30
C VAL A 100 5.07 -10.17 2.98
N ALA A 101 5.05 -8.99 2.34
CA ALA A 101 5.77 -8.74 1.09
C ALA A 101 7.29 -8.90 1.22
N VAL A 102 7.88 -8.52 2.37
CA VAL A 102 9.32 -8.66 2.65
C VAL A 102 9.70 -10.08 3.05
N ALA A 103 8.78 -10.86 3.63
CA ALA A 103 9.05 -12.23 4.06
C ALA A 103 9.05 -13.25 2.90
N VAL A 104 8.41 -12.91 1.78
CA VAL A 104 8.38 -13.71 0.53
C VAL A 104 9.66 -13.48 -0.26
#